data_AF-A0A9W7XCM2-F1
#
_entry.id   AF-A0A9W7XCM2-F1
#
_cell.length_a   1.000
_cell.length_b   1.000
_cell.length_c   1.000
_cell.angle_alpha   90.00
_cell.angle_beta   90.00
_cell.angle_gamma   90.00
#
_symmetry.space_group_name_H-M   'P 1'
#
loop_
_entity.id
_entity.type
_entity.pdbx_description
1 polymer ?
#
loop_
_entity_poly.entity_id
_entity_poly.type
_entity_poly.pdbx_seq_one_letter_code
_entity_poly.pdbx_strand_id
1 'polypeptide(L)'
;MSGVWVFKDGLVRRVENPGRDEESSGGGGQRKVLVHVPSGEVVMSYEVLERRLRELGWERYVDDPCLLLFHQRSTVHLISVPRDFVRFRLVHMYDIVVKTRNVFEVRDAA
;
A
#
# COMPACT_ATOMS: atom_id res chain seq x y z
N MET A 1 -10.03 11.79 7.53
CA MET A 1 -10.68 12.87 8.29
C MET A 1 -9.63 13.75 8.96
N SER A 2 -9.17 14.84 8.34
CA SER A 2 -8.40 15.87 9.03
C SER A 2 -8.39 17.16 8.21
N GLY A 3 -9.15 18.15 8.68
CA GLY A 3 -9.12 19.54 8.25
C GLY A 3 -9.56 20.37 9.45
N VAL A 4 -8.72 21.31 9.87
CA VAL A 4 -9.07 22.24 10.96
C VAL A 4 -9.93 23.33 10.34
N TRP A 5 -11.17 23.44 10.79
CA TRP A 5 -12.06 24.53 10.43
C TRP A 5 -11.73 25.72 11.33
N VAL A 6 -11.38 26.86 10.72
CA VAL A 6 -11.14 28.10 11.46
C VAL A 6 -12.27 29.05 11.13
N PHE A 7 -12.98 29.50 12.17
CA PHE A 7 -13.97 30.56 12.07
C PHE A 7 -13.29 31.90 12.38
N LYS A 8 -13.34 32.83 11.43
CA LYS A 8 -12.95 34.22 11.66
C LYS A 8 -13.90 35.14 10.89
N ASP A 9 -14.42 36.16 11.57
CA ASP A 9 -15.27 37.22 11.00
C ASP A 9 -16.56 36.71 10.30
N GLY A 10 -17.19 35.67 10.86
CA GLY A 10 -18.48 35.14 10.37
C GLY A 10 -18.39 34.30 9.08
N LEU A 11 -17.20 34.17 8.49
CA LEU A 11 -16.98 33.35 7.30
C LEU A 11 -16.24 32.06 7.67
N VAL A 12 -16.80 30.92 7.25
CA VAL A 12 -16.12 29.63 7.35
C VAL A 12 -15.17 29.50 6.16
N ARG A 13 -13.86 29.51 6.44
CA ARG A 13 -12.86 29.15 5.44
C ARG A 13 -12.26 27.80 5.79
N ARG A 14 -12.34 26.86 4.85
CA ARG A 14 -11.51 25.66 4.89
C ARG A 14 -10.08 26.10 4.63
N VAL A 15 -9.20 25.92 5.62
CA VAL A 15 -7.76 26.11 5.38
C VAL A 15 -7.28 24.88 4.63
N GLU A 16 -7.11 25.03 3.31
CA GLU A 16 -6.37 24.05 2.53
C GLU A 16 -4.90 24.20 2.90
N ASN A 17 -4.33 23.16 3.52
CA ASN A 17 -2.89 23.06 3.68
C ASN A 17 -2.30 22.94 2.26
N PRO A 18 -1.43 23.85 1.80
CA PRO A 18 -0.79 23.77 0.48
C PRO A 18 0.33 22.71 0.46
N GLY A 19 0.05 21.50 0.97
CA GLY A 19 1.02 20.44 1.11
C GLY A 19 0.41 19.05 1.16
N ARG A 20 -0.71 18.82 0.47
CA ARG A 20 -1.37 17.51 0.55
C ARG A 20 -2.02 16.95 -0.72
N ASP A 21 -1.80 17.59 -1.87
CA ASP A 21 -2.03 16.93 -3.16
C ASP A 21 -0.85 16.05 -3.62
N GLU A 22 0.15 15.90 -2.75
CA GLU A 22 1.10 14.79 -2.81
C GLU A 22 0.92 13.96 -1.53
N GLU A 23 0.05 12.95 -1.58
CA GLU A 23 0.23 11.75 -0.73
C GLU A 23 1.46 10.95 -1.21
N SER A 24 2.58 11.63 -1.39
CA SER A 24 3.91 11.08 -1.17
C SER A 24 4.07 10.95 0.34
N SER A 25 4.43 9.74 0.81
CA SER A 25 5.31 9.52 1.96
C SER A 25 5.38 10.69 2.96
N GLY A 26 4.59 10.60 4.05
CA GLY A 26 4.57 11.62 5.09
C GLY A 26 5.99 12.04 5.52
N GLY A 27 6.24 13.34 5.40
CA GLY A 27 7.28 14.10 6.11
C GLY A 27 8.72 13.64 5.87
N GLY A 28 9.39 14.10 4.81
CA GLY A 28 10.85 14.02 4.66
C GLY A 28 11.47 12.61 4.75
N GLY A 29 10.64 11.57 4.74
CA GLY A 29 11.03 10.18 4.93
C GLY A 29 11.40 9.55 3.60
N GLN A 30 12.50 8.82 3.58
CA GLN A 30 12.97 8.05 2.43
C GLN A 30 11.84 7.22 1.81
N ARG A 31 11.86 7.06 0.48
CA ARG A 31 10.87 6.27 -0.26
C ARG A 31 10.79 4.88 0.38
N LYS A 32 9.60 4.41 0.73
CA LYS A 32 9.45 3.08 1.34
C LYS A 32 9.33 2.01 0.26
N VAL A 33 9.88 0.83 0.51
CA VAL A 33 9.85 -0.34 -0.37
C VAL A 33 9.37 -1.57 0.36
N LEU A 34 8.68 -2.46 -0.34
CA LEU A 34 8.30 -3.77 0.18
C LEU A 34 9.38 -4.78 -0.19
N VAL A 35 9.86 -5.54 0.79
CA VAL A 35 10.94 -6.52 0.62
C VAL A 35 10.46 -7.88 1.05
N HIS A 36 10.70 -8.90 0.23
CA HIS A 36 10.52 -10.30 0.62
C HIS A 36 11.70 -10.72 1.49
N VAL A 37 11.46 -10.93 2.79
CA VAL A 37 12.52 -11.12 3.79
C VAL A 37 13.40 -12.34 3.50
N PRO A 38 12.84 -13.54 3.18
CA PRO A 38 13.67 -14.73 2.93
C PRO A 38 14.66 -14.59 1.78
N SER A 39 14.33 -13.83 0.73
CA SER A 39 15.19 -13.69 -0.45
C SER A 39 15.91 -12.34 -0.53
N GLY A 40 15.57 -11.37 0.33
CA GLY A 40 16.04 -9.99 0.24
C GLY A 40 15.57 -9.25 -1.02
N GLU A 41 14.61 -9.80 -1.77
CA GLU A 41 14.19 -9.23 -3.05
C GLU A 41 13.22 -8.08 -2.83
N VAL A 42 13.51 -6.93 -3.42
CA VAL A 42 12.62 -5.78 -3.41
C VAL A 42 11.49 -6.00 -4.42
N VAL A 43 10.24 -5.79 -3.97
CA VAL A 43 9.06 -5.90 -4.83
C VAL A 43 8.95 -4.65 -5.68
N MET A 44 9.39 -4.76 -6.93
CA MET A 44 9.41 -3.65 -7.90
C MET A 44 8.29 -3.72 -8.94
N SER A 45 7.51 -4.80 -8.96
CA SER A 45 6.39 -4.99 -9.88
C SER A 45 5.37 -6.01 -9.33
N TYR A 46 4.19 -6.10 -9.95
CA TYR A 46 3.18 -7.09 -9.55
C TYR A 46 3.55 -8.52 -9.93
N GLU A 47 4.39 -8.73 -10.95
CA GLU A 47 4.91 -10.06 -11.30
C GLU A 47 5.78 -10.61 -10.16
N VAL A 48 6.63 -9.77 -9.57
CA VAL A 48 7.45 -10.14 -8.40
C VAL A 48 6.55 -10.43 -7.20
N LEU A 49 5.60 -9.53 -6.90
CA LEU A 49 4.68 -9.71 -5.77
C LEU A 49 3.88 -11.00 -5.91
N GLU A 50 3.28 -11.24 -7.07
CA GLU A 50 2.44 -12.41 -7.33
C GLU A 50 3.22 -13.70 -7.23
N ARG A 51 4.44 -13.76 -7.78
CA ARG A 51 5.31 -14.94 -7.66
C ARG A 51 5.58 -15.27 -6.19
N ARG A 52 5.96 -14.28 -5.37
CA ARG A 52 6.24 -14.47 -3.94
C ARG A 52 4.99 -14.81 -3.13
N LEU A 53 3.86 -14.18 -3.43
CA LEU A 53 2.58 -14.53 -2.81
C LEU A 53 2.15 -15.98 -3.16
N ARG A 54 2.38 -16.42 -4.39
CA ARG A 54 2.07 -17.78 -4.84
C ARG A 54 2.88 -18.85 -4.11
N GLU A 55 4.16 -18.58 -3.82
CA GLU A 55 5.01 -19.43 -2.97
C GLU A 55 4.41 -19.64 -1.56
N LEU A 56 3.55 -18.71 -1.10
CA LEU A 56 2.84 -18.75 0.18
C LEU A 56 1.40 -19.27 0.06
N GLY A 57 0.99 -19.75 -1.12
CA GLY A 57 -0.37 -20.28 -1.37
C GLY A 57 -1.44 -19.21 -1.59
N TRP A 58 -1.05 -17.98 -1.93
CA TRP A 58 -1.98 -16.95 -2.38
C TRP A 58 -2.20 -17.03 -3.90
N GLU A 59 -3.44 -16.84 -4.32
CA GLU A 59 -3.86 -16.97 -5.71
C GLU A 59 -4.69 -15.76 -6.15
N ARG A 60 -4.74 -15.50 -7.46
CA ARG A 60 -5.67 -14.51 -8.03
C ARG A 60 -7.10 -14.93 -7.73
N TYR A 61 -7.90 -14.02 -7.18
CA TYR A 61 -9.25 -14.35 -6.71
C TYR A 61 -10.34 -13.99 -7.73
N VAL A 62 -10.37 -12.73 -8.17
CA VAL A 62 -11.37 -12.18 -9.10
C VAL A 62 -10.67 -11.23 -10.06
N ASP A 63 -11.11 -11.24 -11.32
CA ASP A 63 -10.68 -10.23 -12.29
C ASP A 63 -11.50 -8.96 -12.11
N ASP A 64 -10.86 -7.94 -11.54
CA ASP A 64 -11.44 -6.62 -11.30
C ASP A 64 -10.75 -5.58 -12.19
N PRO A 65 -11.49 -4.73 -12.93
CA PRO A 65 -10.88 -3.79 -13.87
C PRO A 65 -9.95 -2.75 -13.22
N CYS A 66 -10.12 -2.47 -11.94
CA CYS A 66 -9.40 -1.43 -11.20
C CYS A 66 -8.37 -1.98 -10.22
N LEU A 67 -8.57 -3.21 -9.74
CA LEU A 67 -7.82 -3.84 -8.66
C LEU A 67 -7.22 -5.18 -9.06
N LEU A 68 -6.18 -5.55 -8.32
CA LEU A 68 -5.61 -6.89 -8.33
C LEU A 68 -5.87 -7.51 -6.95
N LEU A 69 -6.64 -8.60 -6.95
CA LEU A 69 -7.12 -9.25 -5.76
C LEU A 69 -6.45 -10.62 -5.59
N PHE A 70 -5.90 -10.87 -4.41
CA PHE A 70 -5.30 -12.15 -4.04
C PHE A 70 -6.00 -12.74 -2.83
N HIS A 71 -6.29 -14.03 -2.87
CA HIS A 71 -6.90 -14.78 -1.78
C HIS A 71 -6.03 -15.98 -1.41
N GLN A 72 -5.92 -16.28 -0.13
CA GLN A 72 -5.30 -17.51 0.35
C GLN A 72 -6.40 -18.49 0.73
N ARG A 73 -6.57 -19.56 -0.07
CA ARG A 73 -7.72 -20.50 -0.02
C ARG A 73 -8.02 -21.08 1.36
N SER A 74 -7.03 -21.20 2.23
CA SER A 74 -7.15 -21.74 3.58
C SER A 74 -7.52 -20.70 4.65
N THR A 75 -7.74 -19.44 4.26
CA THR A 75 -8.01 -18.33 5.18
C THR A 75 -9.13 -17.44 4.66
N VAL A 76 -9.57 -16.48 5.47
CA VAL A 76 -10.53 -15.44 5.06
C VAL A 76 -9.83 -14.18 4.52
N HIS A 77 -8.50 -14.22 4.35
CA HIS A 77 -7.74 -13.03 4.00
C HIS A 77 -7.75 -12.75 2.50
N LEU A 78 -7.95 -11.47 2.16
CA LEU A 78 -7.93 -10.95 0.79
C LEU A 78 -6.93 -9.79 0.73
N ILE A 79 -5.90 -9.84 -0.11
CA ILE A 79 -5.02 -8.70 -0.39
C ILE A 79 -5.60 -7.96 -1.60
N SER A 80 -5.78 -6.64 -1.49
CA SER A 80 -6.24 -5.79 -2.59
C SER A 80 -5.21 -4.70 -2.90
N VAL A 81 -4.70 -4.70 -4.12
CA VAL A 81 -3.76 -3.69 -4.61
C VAL A 81 -4.28 -3.03 -5.89
N PRO A 82 -3.88 -1.79 -6.21
CA PRO A 82 -4.23 -1.16 -7.48
C PRO A 82 -3.77 -1.99 -8.67
N ARG A 83 -4.40 -1.82 -9.84
CA ARG A 83 -3.94 -2.51 -11.05
C ARG A 83 -2.67 -1.89 -11.66
N ASP A 84 -2.43 -0.62 -11.36
CA ASP A 84 -1.22 0.09 -11.78
C ASP A 84 -0.26 0.19 -10.59
N PHE A 85 0.95 -0.34 -10.77
CA PHE A 85 1.98 -0.39 -9.73
C PHE A 85 2.45 1.00 -9.30
N VAL A 86 2.30 2.04 -10.14
CA VAL A 86 2.62 3.43 -9.76
C VAL A 86 1.73 3.91 -8.61
N ARG A 87 0.53 3.35 -8.48
CA ARG A 87 -0.41 3.64 -7.38
C ARG A 87 -0.14 2.79 -6.13
N PHE A 88 0.88 1.94 -6.13
CA PHE A 88 1.23 1.08 -5.01
C PHE A 88 1.84 1.88 -3.84
N ARG A 89 0.99 2.20 -2.87
CA ARG A 89 1.29 2.97 -1.66
C ARG A 89 1.51 2.10 -0.42
N LEU A 90 2.01 2.75 0.64
CA LEU A 90 2.28 2.15 1.95
C LEU A 90 1.11 1.36 2.55
N VAL A 91 -0.12 1.83 2.36
CA VAL A 91 -1.31 1.12 2.88
C VAL A 91 -1.41 -0.30 2.31
N HIS A 92 -1.05 -0.49 1.04
CA HIS A 92 -1.05 -1.80 0.40
C HIS A 92 0.15 -2.65 0.86
N MET A 93 1.31 -2.02 1.04
CA MET A 93 2.51 -2.70 1.53
C MET A 93 2.27 -3.28 2.94
N TYR A 94 1.76 -2.47 3.87
CA TYR A 94 1.49 -2.94 5.24
C TYR A 94 0.36 -3.97 5.29
N ASP A 95 -0.65 -3.86 4.43
CA ASP A 95 -1.68 -4.88 4.32
C ASP A 95 -1.08 -6.26 3.96
N ILE A 96 -0.14 -6.29 3.00
CA ILE A 96 0.60 -7.50 2.63
C ILE A 96 1.43 -8.01 3.82
N VAL A 97 2.19 -7.14 4.51
CA VAL A 97 3.00 -7.54 5.68
C VAL A 97 2.16 -8.24 6.75
N VAL A 98 1.02 -7.64 7.10
CA VAL A 98 0.12 -8.19 8.12
C VAL A 98 -0.47 -9.53 7.67
N LYS A 99 -0.97 -9.61 6.43
CA LYS A 99 -1.64 -10.82 5.91
C LYS A 99 -0.68 -11.98 5.64
N THR A 100 0.60 -11.69 5.44
CA THR A 100 1.65 -12.70 5.21
C THR A 100 2.47 -13.02 6.45
N ARG A 101 2.07 -12.56 7.64
CA ARG A 101 2.76 -12.81 8.92
C ARG A 101 4.25 -12.42 8.88
N ASN A 102 4.54 -11.25 8.32
CA ASN A 102 5.88 -10.67 8.23
C ASN A 102 6.88 -11.46 7.35
N VAL A 103 6.42 -12.28 6.41
CA VAL A 103 7.29 -12.81 5.34
C VAL A 103 7.79 -11.68 4.43
N PHE A 104 7.03 -10.58 4.37
CA PHE A 104 7.47 -9.32 3.79
C PHE A 104 7.71 -8.27 4.87
N GLU A 105 8.51 -7.26 4.55
CA GLU A 105 8.81 -6.12 5.40
C GLU A 105 8.78 -4.82 4.58
N VAL A 106 8.36 -3.72 5.21
CA VAL A 106 8.48 -2.38 4.62
C VAL A 106 9.77 -1.74 5.12
N ARG A 107 10.67 -1.37 4.21
CA ARG A 107 11.97 -0.75 4.51
C ARG A 107 12.10 0.62 3.85
N ASP A 108 13.04 1.42 4.34
CA ASP A 108 13.51 2.59 3.61
C ASP A 108 14.26 2.15 2.35
N ALA A 109 13.98 2.81 1.22
CA ALA A 109 14.80 2.69 0.03
C ALA A 109 16.17 3.29 0.33
N ALA A 110 17.20 2.52 -0.02
CA ALA A 110 18.58 2.99 0.00
C ALA A 110 18.81 4.08 -1.06
#